data_AF-A0A9E0IG41-F1
#
_entry.id   AF-A0A9E0IG41-F1
#
_cell.length_a   1.000
_cell.length_b   1.000
_cell.length_c   1.000
_cell.angle_alpha   90.00
_cell.angle_beta   90.00
_cell.angle_gamma   90.00
#
_symmetry.space_group_name_H-M   'P 1'
#
loop_
_entity.id
_entity.type
_entity.pdbx_description
1 polymer ?
#
loop_
_entity_poly.entity_id
_entity_poly.type
_entity_poly.pdbx_seq_one_letter_code
_entity_poly.pdbx_strand_id
1 'polypeptide(L)'
;MHHAIRTMTSSDTKANFGEALASLSSAGPIEITRNGKSVGLLTMPPTASVDLGRLAVLAAAYAQGHVSWPQIAEETGAGFGELLLALGLQNLSLPKVVANRRPQQTALLNQVFDAAERIQAQL
;
A
#
# COMPACT_ATOMS: atom_id res chain seq x y z
N MET A 1 -7.13 -19.34 18.05
CA MET A 1 -6.43 -20.64 18.01
C MET A 1 -4.93 -20.35 18.08
N HIS A 2 -4.23 -20.84 19.10
CA HIS A 2 -2.77 -20.69 19.19
C HIS A 2 -2.12 -21.72 18.26
N HIS A 3 -1.62 -21.27 17.11
CA HIS A 3 -0.81 -22.12 16.25
C HIS A 3 0.59 -22.25 16.86
N ALA A 4 1.09 -23.48 16.95
CA ALA A 4 2.46 -23.73 17.39
C ALA A 4 3.43 -23.06 16.41
N ILE A 5 4.45 -22.37 16.94
CA ILE A 5 5.52 -21.78 16.12
C ILE A 5 6.30 -22.93 15.51
N ARG A 6 6.37 -22.97 14.18
CA ARG A 6 7.10 -24.01 13.43
C ARG A 6 8.50 -23.51 13.12
N THR A 7 9.48 -24.41 12.99
CA THR A 7 10.86 -24.03 12.70
C THR A 7 11.24 -24.42 11.28
N MET A 8 11.94 -23.53 10.57
CA MET A 8 12.47 -23.77 9.23
C MET A 8 13.91 -23.25 9.14
N THR A 9 14.79 -23.90 8.36
CA THR A 9 16.15 -23.37 8.17
C THR A 9 16.13 -22.17 7.22
N SER A 10 17.15 -21.31 7.30
CA SER A 10 17.31 -20.18 6.37
C SER A 10 17.41 -20.63 4.91
N SER A 11 17.99 -21.81 4.67
CA SER A 11 18.12 -22.40 3.33
C SER A 11 16.76 -22.84 2.79
N ASP A 12 15.97 -23.52 3.61
CA ASP A 12 14.63 -24.00 3.24
C ASP A 12 13.65 -22.84 3.06
N THR A 13 13.77 -21.81 3.90
CA THR A 13 12.95 -20.60 3.81
C THR A 13 13.21 -19.86 2.50
N LYS A 14 14.47 -19.82 2.05
CA LYS A 14 14.83 -19.19 0.77
C LYS A 14 14.30 -19.98 -0.42
N ALA A 15 14.37 -21.31 -0.38
CA ALA A 15 13.89 -22.17 -1.46
C ALA A 15 12.35 -22.13 -1.58
N ASN A 16 11.64 -22.08 -0.45
CA ASN A 16 10.18 -22.25 -0.39
C ASN A 16 9.47 -21.00 0.15
N PHE A 17 10.02 -19.80 -0.10
CA PHE A 17 9.53 -18.56 0.52
C PHE A 17 8.05 -18.29 0.23
N GLY A 18 7.60 -18.53 -0.99
CA GLY A 18 6.19 -18.33 -1.38
C GLY A 18 5.23 -19.25 -0.62
N GLU A 19 5.57 -20.53 -0.50
CA GLU A 19 4.77 -21.50 0.27
C GLU A 19 4.80 -21.19 1.78
N ALA A 20 5.97 -20.82 2.29
CA ALA A 20 6.13 -20.40 3.68
C ALA A 20 5.19 -19.22 3.99
N LEU A 21 5.18 -18.18 3.15
CA LEU A 21 4.27 -17.04 3.25
C LEU A 21 2.79 -17.44 3.18
N ALA A 22 2.42 -18.26 2.19
CA ALA A 22 1.04 -18.72 2.01
C ALA A 22 0.54 -19.53 3.20
N SER A 23 1.42 -20.28 3.87
CA SER A 23 1.08 -21.10 5.03
C SER A 23 0.91 -20.32 6.34
N LEU A 24 1.31 -19.04 6.41
CA LEU A 24 1.26 -18.27 7.66
C LEU A 24 -0.17 -18.07 8.17
N SER A 25 -1.15 -17.97 7.27
CA SER A 25 -2.57 -17.77 7.61
C SER A 25 -3.24 -19.03 8.16
N SER A 26 -2.78 -20.22 7.76
CA SER A 26 -3.40 -21.51 8.09
C SER A 26 -2.63 -22.30 9.14
N ALA A 27 -1.31 -22.24 9.10
CA ALA A 27 -0.41 -23.04 9.92
C ALA A 27 0.48 -22.20 10.85
N GLY A 28 0.31 -20.88 10.84
CA GLY A 28 0.89 -19.97 11.83
C GLY A 28 2.36 -19.60 11.61
N PRO A 29 2.95 -18.89 12.59
CA PRO A 29 4.30 -18.32 12.51
C PRO A 29 5.41 -19.34 12.26
N ILE A 30 6.47 -18.90 11.57
CA ILE A 30 7.65 -19.72 11.27
C ILE A 30 8.91 -19.05 11.84
N GLU A 31 9.58 -19.74 12.76
CA GLU A 31 10.91 -19.38 13.23
C GLU A 31 11.96 -19.83 12.22
N ILE A 32 12.77 -18.89 11.74
CA ILE A 32 13.86 -19.14 10.81
C ILE A 32 15.13 -19.38 11.61
N THR A 33 15.80 -20.50 11.36
CA THR A 33 17.06 -20.87 12.03
C THR A 33 18.24 -20.93 11.07
N ARG A 34 19.43 -20.62 11.57
CA ARG A 34 20.71 -20.83 10.88
C ARG A 34 21.66 -21.53 11.83
N ASN A 35 22.19 -22.69 11.43
CA ASN A 35 23.05 -23.53 12.27
C ASN A 35 22.42 -23.86 13.64
N GLY A 36 21.11 -24.15 13.67
CA GLY A 36 20.37 -24.46 14.91
C GLY A 36 20.07 -23.26 15.81
N LYS A 37 20.45 -22.04 15.43
CA LYS A 37 20.13 -20.81 16.17
C LYS A 37 19.03 -20.03 15.47
N SER A 38 18.09 -19.49 16.25
CA SER A 38 17.05 -18.58 15.74
C SER A 38 17.69 -17.31 15.17
N VAL A 39 17.30 -16.93 13.96
CA VAL A 39 17.78 -15.73 13.26
C VAL A 39 16.66 -14.83 12.76
N GLY A 40 15.40 -15.28 12.82
CA GLY A 40 14.26 -14.47 12.41
C GLY A 40 12.93 -15.15 12.68
N LEU A 41 11.86 -14.38 12.64
CA LEU A 41 10.50 -14.86 12.79
C LEU A 41 9.66 -14.33 11.62
N LEU A 42 9.10 -15.25 10.84
CA LEU A 42 8.16 -14.95 9.78
C LEU A 42 6.74 -15.07 10.33
N THR A 43 6.00 -13.97 10.31
CA THR A 43 4.63 -13.87 10.86
C THR A 43 3.74 -13.15 9.86
N MET A 44 2.42 -13.34 9.99
CA MET A 44 1.47 -12.46 9.30
C MET A 44 1.68 -11.02 9.81
N PRO A 45 1.57 -10.02 8.92
CA PRO A 45 1.53 -8.64 9.37
C PRO A 45 0.41 -8.46 10.40
N PRO A 46 0.62 -7.62 11.42
CA PRO A 46 -0.43 -7.32 12.38
C PRO A 46 -1.64 -6.78 11.60
N THR A 47 -2.78 -7.45 11.73
CA THR A 47 -4.05 -6.91 11.26
C THR A 47 -4.49 -5.86 12.27
N ALA A 48 -3.92 -4.67 12.17
CA ALA A 48 -4.52 -3.51 12.83
C ALA A 48 -5.90 -3.34 12.18
N SER A 49 -6.96 -3.68 12.92
CA SER A 49 -8.31 -3.43 12.47
C SER A 49 -8.48 -1.92 12.40
N VAL A 50 -8.42 -1.37 11.18
CA VAL A 50 -8.72 0.04 10.96
C VAL A 50 -10.17 0.27 11.38
N ASP A 51 -10.38 1.17 12.34
CA ASP A 51 -11.73 1.61 12.69
C ASP A 51 -12.32 2.39 11.51
N LEU A 52 -13.19 1.72 10.75
CA LEU A 52 -13.84 2.26 9.57
C LEU A 52 -14.71 3.48 9.88
N GLY A 53 -15.30 3.54 11.08
CA GLY A 53 -16.11 4.68 11.51
C GLY A 53 -15.24 5.91 11.73
N ARG A 54 -14.10 5.72 12.43
CA ARG A 54 -13.13 6.79 12.63
C ARG A 54 -12.49 7.24 11.32
N LEU A 55 -12.11 6.30 10.46
CA LEU A 55 -11.56 6.59 9.14
C LEU A 55 -12.56 7.38 8.26
N ALA A 56 -13.85 7.06 8.33
CA ALA A 56 -14.87 7.78 7.57
C ALA A 56 -14.93 9.28 7.97
N VAL A 57 -14.91 9.57 9.28
CA VAL A 57 -14.87 10.95 9.80
C VAL A 57 -13.62 11.69 9.34
N LEU A 58 -12.46 11.03 9.42
CA LEU A 58 -11.19 11.62 8.97
C LEU A 58 -11.15 11.83 7.45
N ALA A 59 -11.78 10.95 6.67
CA ALA A 59 -11.89 11.12 5.22
C ALA A 59 -12.74 12.36 4.86
N ALA A 60 -13.82 12.64 5.59
CA ALA A 60 -14.59 13.86 5.40
C ALA A 60 -13.76 15.12 5.70
N ALA A 61 -13.01 15.11 6.80
CA ALA A 61 -12.13 16.21 7.18
C ALA A 61 -10.94 16.37 6.19
N TYR A 62 -10.45 15.27 5.61
CA TYR A 62 -9.44 15.27 4.55
C TYR A 62 -9.96 15.93 3.27
N ALA A 63 -11.17 15.55 2.84
CA ALA A 63 -11.80 16.11 1.63
C ALA A 63 -12.02 17.63 1.74
N GLN A 64 -12.21 18.14 2.96
CA GLN A 64 -12.32 19.57 3.27
C GLN A 64 -10.96 20.29 3.44
N GLY A 65 -9.85 19.54 3.45
CA GLY A 65 -8.50 20.09 3.62
C GLY A 65 -8.12 20.41 5.06
N HIS A 66 -8.87 19.92 6.06
CA HIS A 66 -8.59 20.16 7.49
C HIS A 66 -7.51 19.24 8.06
N VAL A 67 -7.32 18.06 7.48
CA VAL A 67 -6.32 17.08 7.90
C VAL A 67 -5.54 16.56 6.70
N SER A 68 -4.27 16.25 6.93
CA SER A 68 -3.37 15.70 5.94
C SER A 68 -3.30 14.18 6.02
N TRP A 69 -2.92 13.54 4.92
CA TRP A 69 -2.77 12.09 4.87
C TRP A 69 -1.85 11.51 5.98
N PRO A 70 -0.64 12.07 6.23
CA PRO A 70 0.24 11.55 7.29
C PRO A 70 -0.40 11.50 8.67
N GLN A 71 -1.23 12.50 9.02
CA GLN A 71 -1.94 12.54 10.31
C GLN A 71 -2.97 11.43 10.43
N ILE A 72 -3.69 11.13 9.35
CA ILE A 72 -4.67 10.04 9.32
C ILE A 72 -3.97 8.70 9.45
N ALA A 73 -2.87 8.49 8.72
CA ALA A 73 -2.08 7.27 8.78
C ALA A 73 -1.51 7.01 10.18
N GLU A 74 -1.03 8.05 10.85
CA GLU A 74 -0.53 7.96 12.23
C GLU A 74 -1.65 7.62 13.22
N GLU A 75 -2.83 8.21 13.05
CA GLU A 75 -3.94 8.02 13.97
C GLU A 75 -4.63 6.66 13.81
N THR A 76 -4.87 6.22 12.56
CA THR A 76 -5.68 5.02 12.29
C THR A 76 -4.85 3.80 11.91
N GLY A 77 -3.56 3.97 11.63
CA GLY A 77 -2.73 2.92 11.02
C GLY A 77 -3.21 2.50 9.62
N ALA A 78 -4.16 3.23 9.03
CA ALA A 78 -4.68 2.92 7.70
C ALA A 78 -3.61 3.18 6.64
N GLY A 79 -3.67 2.44 5.54
CA GLY A 79 -2.95 2.77 4.32
C GLY A 79 -3.72 3.78 3.46
N PHE A 80 -3.05 4.31 2.44
CA PHE A 80 -3.64 5.34 1.58
C PHE A 80 -4.81 4.76 0.75
N GLY A 81 -4.76 3.46 0.42
CA GLY A 81 -5.83 2.77 -0.28
C GLY A 81 -7.13 2.75 0.52
N GLU A 82 -7.05 2.52 1.82
CA GLU A 82 -8.18 2.54 2.74
C GLU A 82 -8.81 3.94 2.81
N LEU A 83 -8.01 5.00 2.83
CA LEU A 83 -8.52 6.38 2.72
C LEU A 83 -9.27 6.60 1.40
N LEU A 84 -8.70 6.15 0.26
CA LEU A 84 -9.35 6.29 -1.04
C LEU A 84 -10.68 5.55 -1.10
N LEU A 85 -10.75 4.34 -0.52
CA LEU A 85 -11.99 3.59 -0.37
C LEU A 85 -13.00 4.35 0.49
N ALA A 86 -12.58 4.88 1.63
CA ALA A 86 -13.45 5.65 2.53
C ALA A 86 -13.99 6.94 1.88
N LEU A 87 -13.19 7.61 1.05
CA LEU A 87 -13.62 8.76 0.25
C LEU A 87 -14.63 8.35 -0.82
N GLY A 88 -14.36 7.27 -1.55
CA GLY A 88 -15.26 6.74 -2.59
C GLY A 88 -16.61 6.29 -2.04
N LEU A 89 -16.62 5.58 -0.91
CA LEU A 89 -17.85 5.13 -0.24
C LEU A 89 -18.72 6.30 0.23
N GLN A 90 -18.12 7.45 0.53
CA GLN A 90 -18.82 8.66 0.96
C GLN A 90 -19.11 9.64 -0.19
N ASN A 91 -18.81 9.27 -1.44
CA ASN A 91 -18.91 10.15 -2.62
C ASN A 91 -18.15 11.49 -2.44
N LEU A 92 -17.01 11.46 -1.74
CA LEU A 92 -16.17 12.62 -1.52
C LEU A 92 -15.17 12.82 -2.66
N SER A 93 -14.65 14.04 -2.79
CA SER A 93 -13.61 14.36 -3.78
C SER A 93 -12.35 13.54 -3.54
N LEU A 94 -11.96 12.75 -4.53
CA LEU A 94 -10.69 12.04 -4.50
C LEU A 94 -9.53 13.01 -4.67
N PRO A 95 -8.40 12.79 -3.96
CA PRO A 95 -7.21 13.61 -4.13
C PRO A 95 -6.72 13.52 -5.57
N LYS A 96 -6.57 14.68 -6.21
CA LYS A 96 -6.00 14.75 -7.56
C LYS A 96 -4.50 14.52 -7.48
N VAL A 97 -4.05 13.37 -7.99
CA VAL A 97 -2.62 13.11 -8.16
C VAL A 97 -2.14 13.91 -9.37
N VAL A 98 -1.62 15.10 -9.13
CA VAL A 98 -0.93 15.87 -10.16
C VAL A 98 0.51 15.40 -10.18
N ALA A 99 0.94 14.81 -11.30
CA ALA A 99 2.35 14.47 -11.48
C ALA A 99 3.18 15.74 -11.32
N ASN A 100 4.14 15.73 -10.40
CA ASN A 100 5.08 16.84 -10.21
C ASN A 100 6.08 16.83 -11.36
N ARG A 101 5.65 17.32 -12.53
CA ARG A 101 6.44 17.36 -13.76
C ARG A 101 7.42 18.51 -13.68
N ARG A 102 8.69 18.23 -13.97
CA ARG A 102 9.68 19.30 -14.17
C ARG A 102 9.27 20.13 -15.39
N PRO A 103 9.61 21.43 -15.46
CA PRO A 103 9.28 22.28 -16.60
C PRO A 103 9.70 21.67 -17.96
N GLN A 104 10.84 20.97 -17.99
CA GLN A 104 11.34 20.28 -19.18
C GLN A 104 10.43 19.12 -19.64
N GLN A 105 9.86 18.37 -18.70
CA GLN A 105 8.93 17.27 -19.00
C GLN A 105 7.60 17.80 -19.52
N THR A 106 7.13 18.93 -18.99
CA THR A 106 5.95 19.62 -19.50
C THR A 106 6.17 20.15 -20.91
N ALA A 107 7.34 20.77 -21.18
CA ALA A 107 7.69 21.25 -22.51
C ALA A 107 7.74 20.13 -23.56
N LEU A 108 8.36 19.00 -23.22
CA LEU A 108 8.41 17.83 -24.11
C LEU A 108 7.02 17.28 -24.40
N LEU A 109 6.18 17.14 -23.37
CA LEU A 109 4.81 16.65 -23.54
C LEU A 109 3.98 17.57 -24.45
N ASN A 110 4.11 18.88 -24.27
CA ASN A 110 3.42 19.85 -25.12
C ASN A 110 3.89 19.77 -26.57
N GLN A 111 5.20 19.60 -26.81
CA GLN A 111 5.73 19.40 -28.16
C GLN A 111 5.17 18.16 -28.85
N VAL A 112 4.97 17.06 -28.09
CA VAL A 112 4.35 15.84 -28.62
C VAL A 112 2.88 16.06 -28.96
N PHE A 113 2.14 16.78 -28.12
CA PHE A 113 0.75 17.14 -28.42
C PHE A 113 0.63 18.04 -29.65
N ASP A 114 1.47 19.08 -29.75
CA ASP A 114 1.49 19.98 -30.91
C ASP A 114 1.84 19.21 -32.21
N ALA A 115 2.75 18.24 -32.13
CA ALA A 115 3.10 17.39 -33.27
C ALA A 115 1.93 16.47 -33.67
N ALA A 116 1.22 15.90 -32.70
CA ALA A 116 0.05 15.06 -32.95
C ALA A 116 -1.10 15.85 -33.59
N GLU A 117 -1.37 17.08 -33.13
CA GLU A 117 -2.39 17.95 -33.72
C GLU A 117 -2.07 18.31 -35.17
N ARG A 118 -0.79 18.58 -35.49
CA ARG A 118 -0.36 18.85 -36.87
C ARG A 118 -0.54 17.65 -37.79
N ILE A 119 -0.27 16.45 -37.30
CA ILE A 119 -0.49 15.21 -38.07
C ILE A 119 -1.98 14.99 -38.31
N GLN A 120 -2.82 15.23 -37.30
CA GLN A 120 -4.26 15.06 -37.42
C GLN A 120 -4.92 16.09 -38.35
N ALA A 121 -4.37 17.31 -38.43
CA ALA A 121 -4.84 18.35 -39.35
C ALA A 121 -4.40 18.14 -40.82
N GLN A 122 -3.51 17.17 -41.09
CA GLN A 122 -3.03 16.83 -42.43
C GLN A 122 -3.71 15.59 -43.05
N LEU A 123 -4.61 14.95 -42.29
CA LEU A 123 -5.50 13.87 -42.74
C LEU A 123 -6.88 14.43 -43.09
#